data_AF-A0A7D9DS00-F1
#
_entry.id   AF-A0A7D9DS00-F1
#
_cell.length_a   1.000
_cell.length_b   1.000
_cell.length_c   1.000
_cell.angle_alpha   90.00
_cell.angle_beta   90.00
_cell.angle_gamma   90.00
#
_symmetry.space_group_name_H-M   'P 1'
#
loop_
_entity.id
_entity.type
_entity.pdbx_description
1 polymer ?
#
loop_
_entity_poly.entity_id
_entity_poly.type
_entity_poly.pdbx_seq_one_letter_code
_entity_poly.pdbx_strand_id
1 'polypeptide(L)'
;MCFVDILNSCSSQVGKRYREGAQEVSLGPGCNYAGIVIHELMHALGFWHEQSRPDRDEYVEIFWENIKKGKDRNFKKYSHGLVDILGTNYDFESVMHYRNKSFSENGQATILAIKNPERTLGQRLRLSDIDVIKIDALYDCTDSGSGVWSRWSEFSPCLSSCYKFRQRFCSSSDRAKDCPKADKFGIETKHVKCSNKECHAPVDGHWGRWSSWSACSSSCGSGKKQRTRKCEDPPSSNGGKKCTGVRKQDKTCLHQKCGIGQDNCNFENGWCIWRNVNKLWYRQSGGTKSSRTGPTGDNSGLKGGHYIYFESSWPVRPGKQGIVESKIFGPTRATCMSFYFSMYGDTMGKLTAYIQDINKLQSQNKRRKVWEKIGNQGISWQNSRITISSNSPFKILFVATRGYSYRSDIALDDITFKNQSCVPSISTTTIPSITDNCNFENGWCIWGNVNKLWYRHSGGTKSSRTGPTGDNSGLKGGHYIYFESSWPVRPGKQGIVESKIFGPTRATCMSFYFSMYGDTMGKLTAYIQDINKLQSQNKRRKVWEKIGNQGISWQNSRITISSNSPFKWNGVVPLSTTISITGTIGT
;
A
#
# COMPACT_ATOMS: atom_id res chain seq x y z
N MET A 1 2.66 -17.90 -46.49
CA MET A 1 1.38 -17.19 -46.66
C MET A 1 1.18 -16.36 -45.41
N CYS A 2 0.97 -15.05 -45.53
CA CYS A 2 0.77 -14.17 -44.37
C CYS A 2 -0.73 -13.96 -44.14
N PHE A 3 -1.16 -13.94 -42.88
CA PHE A 3 -2.56 -13.68 -42.51
C PHE A 3 -2.65 -12.36 -41.75
N VAL A 4 -3.69 -11.57 -42.02
CA VAL A 4 -3.93 -10.28 -41.37
C VAL A 4 -5.06 -10.47 -40.36
N ASP A 5 -4.71 -10.49 -39.07
CA ASP A 5 -5.70 -10.53 -37.99
C ASP A 5 -6.01 -9.10 -37.48
N ILE A 6 -7.25 -8.91 -37.03
CA ILE A 6 -7.80 -7.62 -36.57
C ILE A 6 -7.65 -7.51 -35.05
N LEU A 7 -6.41 -7.56 -34.57
CA LEU A 7 -6.10 -7.13 -33.20
C LEU A 7 -6.15 -5.59 -33.14
N ASN A 8 -6.38 -5.03 -31.95
CA ASN A 8 -6.44 -3.56 -31.74
C ASN A 8 -5.05 -2.88 -31.77
N SER A 9 -4.14 -3.32 -32.66
CA SER A 9 -2.77 -2.80 -32.80
C SER A 9 -2.18 -3.09 -34.18
N CYS A 10 -1.20 -2.28 -34.58
CA CYS A 10 -0.28 -2.60 -35.67
C CYS A 10 0.90 -3.37 -35.07
N SER A 11 1.19 -4.57 -35.58
CA SER A 11 2.35 -5.35 -35.14
C SER A 11 2.68 -6.53 -36.04
N SER A 12 3.97 -6.74 -36.27
CA SER A 12 4.53 -7.86 -36.99
C SER A 12 5.67 -8.53 -36.23
N GLN A 13 5.94 -9.79 -36.52
CA GLN A 13 7.10 -10.50 -35.96
C GLN A 13 8.34 -10.25 -36.81
N VAL A 14 9.49 -10.06 -36.17
CA VAL A 14 10.74 -9.81 -36.89
C VAL A 14 11.28 -11.09 -37.52
N GLY A 15 11.34 -11.09 -38.85
CA GLY A 15 11.81 -12.17 -39.71
C GLY A 15 10.81 -13.33 -39.89
N LYS A 16 11.14 -14.24 -40.82
CA LYS A 16 10.38 -15.48 -41.06
C LYS A 16 10.45 -16.41 -39.85
N ARG A 17 9.30 -16.89 -39.37
CA ARG A 17 9.21 -17.97 -38.39
C ARG A 17 9.14 -19.33 -39.06
N TYR A 18 10.02 -20.24 -38.67
CA TYR A 18 10.01 -21.65 -39.07
C TYR A 18 9.04 -22.45 -38.18
N ARG A 19 7.75 -22.20 -38.36
CA ARG A 19 6.64 -23.01 -37.84
C ARG A 19 5.71 -23.34 -38.99
N GLU A 20 5.03 -24.48 -38.93
CA GLU A 20 4.00 -24.82 -39.91
C GLU A 20 2.80 -23.84 -39.82
N GLY A 21 2.28 -23.41 -40.96
CA GLY A 21 1.14 -22.50 -41.06
C GLY A 21 1.47 -21.09 -41.55
N ALA A 22 0.55 -20.16 -41.29
CA ALA A 22 0.66 -18.75 -41.69
C ALA A 22 1.42 -17.92 -40.65
N GLN A 23 2.16 -16.91 -41.12
CA GLN A 23 2.75 -15.88 -40.25
C GLN A 23 1.80 -14.68 -40.17
N GLU A 24 1.46 -14.26 -38.97
CA GLU A 24 0.54 -13.16 -38.71
C GLU A 24 1.22 -11.78 -38.87
N VAL A 25 0.53 -10.85 -39.51
CA VAL A 25 0.85 -9.41 -39.53
C VAL A 25 -0.42 -8.65 -39.18
N SER A 26 -0.50 -8.12 -37.96
CA SER A 26 -1.72 -7.43 -37.48
C SER A 26 -1.77 -5.99 -37.97
N LEU A 27 -2.90 -5.63 -38.59
CA LEU A 27 -3.21 -4.30 -39.10
C LEU A 27 -4.58 -3.85 -38.57
N GLY A 28 -4.63 -3.55 -37.28
CA GLY A 28 -5.85 -3.08 -36.62
C GLY A 28 -6.41 -1.74 -37.12
N PRO A 29 -7.54 -1.29 -36.55
CA PRO A 29 -8.14 0.01 -36.88
C PRO A 29 -7.13 1.16 -36.74
N GLY A 30 -6.94 1.93 -37.82
CA GLY A 30 -5.96 3.03 -37.90
C GLY A 30 -4.56 2.63 -38.39
N CYS A 31 -4.30 1.35 -38.68
CA CYS A 31 -3.05 0.89 -39.28
C CYS A 31 -3.03 0.93 -40.82
N ASN A 32 -4.15 1.29 -41.45
CA ASN A 32 -4.40 1.23 -42.89
C ASN A 32 -3.73 2.35 -43.73
N TYR A 33 -2.59 2.88 -43.27
CA TYR A 33 -1.78 3.87 -43.98
C TYR A 33 -0.57 3.18 -44.60
N ALA A 34 -0.22 3.51 -45.86
CA ALA A 34 0.83 2.84 -46.61
C ALA A 34 2.16 2.71 -45.83
N GLY A 35 2.65 3.79 -45.21
CA GLY A 35 3.89 3.74 -44.42
C GLY A 35 3.81 2.97 -43.10
N ILE A 36 2.60 2.68 -42.57
CA ILE A 36 2.43 1.75 -41.43
C ILE A 36 2.47 0.32 -41.94
N VAL A 37 1.78 0.01 -43.04
CA VAL A 37 1.84 -1.31 -43.66
C VAL A 37 3.28 -1.68 -44.06
N ILE A 38 4.01 -0.74 -44.68
CA ILE A 38 5.44 -0.90 -45.00
C ILE A 38 6.27 -1.17 -43.73
N HIS A 39 6.04 -0.47 -42.63
CA HIS A 39 6.73 -0.68 -41.35
C HIS A 39 6.56 -2.11 -40.81
N GLU A 40 5.33 -2.61 -40.80
CA GLU A 40 5.04 -3.98 -40.33
C GLU A 40 5.56 -5.05 -41.30
N LEU A 41 5.61 -4.77 -42.60
CA LEU A 41 6.24 -5.65 -43.60
C LEU A 41 7.76 -5.67 -43.48
N MET A 42 8.42 -4.53 -43.19
CA MET A 42 9.86 -4.49 -42.91
C MET A 42 10.23 -5.30 -41.67
N HIS A 43 9.39 -5.31 -40.64
CA HIS A 43 9.55 -6.29 -39.55
C HIS A 43 9.48 -7.73 -40.08
N ALA A 44 8.49 -8.10 -40.89
CA ALA A 44 8.39 -9.46 -41.45
C ALA A 44 9.61 -9.85 -42.30
N LEU A 45 10.22 -8.89 -43.00
CA LEU A 45 11.48 -9.05 -43.75
C LEU A 45 12.74 -9.21 -42.87
N GLY A 46 12.65 -8.94 -41.57
CA GLY A 46 13.76 -9.13 -40.61
C GLY A 46 14.33 -7.86 -40.00
N PHE A 47 13.81 -6.68 -40.36
CA PHE A 47 14.34 -5.41 -39.85
C PHE A 47 13.77 -5.05 -38.47
N TRP A 48 14.65 -4.65 -37.57
CA TRP A 48 14.29 -4.03 -36.29
C TRP A 48 14.14 -2.51 -36.45
N HIS A 49 13.69 -1.82 -35.39
CA HIS A 49 13.62 -0.36 -35.39
C HIS A 49 15.01 0.28 -35.45
N GLU A 50 15.15 1.38 -36.19
CA GLU A 50 16.46 2.04 -36.40
C GLU A 50 17.06 2.55 -35.08
N GLN A 51 16.23 3.09 -34.16
CA GLN A 51 16.68 3.48 -32.82
C GLN A 51 16.97 2.29 -31.87
N SER A 52 16.98 1.06 -32.37
CA SER A 52 17.47 -0.12 -31.66
C SER A 52 18.81 -0.65 -32.19
N ARG A 53 19.44 0.05 -33.14
CA ARG A 53 20.82 -0.25 -33.58
C ARG A 53 21.84 -0.16 -32.42
N PRO A 54 22.94 -0.94 -32.47
CA PRO A 54 24.00 -0.90 -31.45
C PRO A 54 24.76 0.43 -31.38
N ASP A 55 24.90 1.14 -32.50
CA ASP A 55 25.65 2.39 -32.68
C ASP A 55 24.82 3.67 -32.51
N ARG A 56 23.49 3.56 -32.29
CA ARG A 56 22.57 4.71 -32.31
C ARG A 56 22.97 5.89 -31.40
N ASP A 57 23.66 5.64 -30.28
CA ASP A 57 23.92 6.65 -29.25
C ASP A 57 25.00 7.67 -29.72
N GLU A 58 25.59 7.45 -30.90
CA GLU A 58 26.38 8.43 -31.65
C GLU A 58 25.51 9.44 -32.43
N TYR A 59 24.23 9.12 -32.62
CA TYR A 59 23.30 9.80 -33.54
C TYR A 59 22.06 10.39 -32.84
N VAL A 60 21.49 9.65 -31.88
CA VAL A 60 20.28 10.02 -31.13
C VAL A 60 20.47 9.84 -29.63
N GLU A 61 19.84 10.70 -28.85
CA GLU A 61 19.80 10.65 -27.39
C GLU A 61 18.43 10.17 -26.90
N ILE A 62 18.40 9.42 -25.79
CA ILE A 62 17.15 8.85 -25.24
C ILE A 62 16.80 9.50 -23.90
N PHE A 63 15.67 10.20 -23.83
CA PHE A 63 15.16 10.81 -22.60
C PHE A 63 14.42 9.77 -21.76
N TRP A 64 15.17 8.97 -21.03
CA TRP A 64 14.66 7.87 -20.20
C TRP A 64 13.61 8.31 -19.16
N GLU A 65 13.67 9.55 -18.68
CA GLU A 65 12.68 10.17 -17.80
C GLU A 65 11.34 10.51 -18.47
N ASN A 66 11.30 10.66 -19.80
CA ASN A 66 10.10 11.02 -20.54
C ASN A 66 9.32 9.78 -21.03
N ILE A 67 9.88 8.58 -20.92
CA ILE A 67 9.28 7.33 -21.42
C ILE A 67 8.28 6.76 -20.40
N LYS A 68 7.05 6.47 -20.85
CA LYS A 68 6.01 5.76 -20.09
C LYS A 68 6.56 4.55 -19.36
N LYS A 69 6.38 4.53 -18.04
CA LYS A 69 6.74 3.41 -17.16
C LYS A 69 6.39 2.04 -17.78
N GLY A 70 7.40 1.20 -17.99
CA GLY A 70 7.26 -0.14 -18.57
C GLY A 70 7.34 -0.20 -20.10
N LYS A 71 7.54 0.93 -20.79
CA LYS A 71 7.83 1.01 -22.24
C LYS A 71 9.31 1.21 -22.55
N ASP A 72 10.16 1.33 -21.53
CA ASP A 72 11.64 1.46 -21.65
C ASP A 72 12.28 0.33 -22.46
N ARG A 73 11.67 -0.87 -22.47
CA ARG A 73 12.15 -2.01 -23.27
C ARG A 73 12.12 -1.76 -24.78
N ASN A 74 11.25 -0.85 -25.25
CA ASN A 74 11.09 -0.49 -26.67
C ASN A 74 12.25 0.40 -27.17
N PHE A 75 13.09 0.89 -26.26
CA PHE A 75 14.26 1.73 -26.52
C PHE A 75 15.54 0.99 -26.16
N LYS A 76 15.54 -0.35 -26.14
CA LYS A 76 16.77 -1.13 -26.00
C LYS A 76 17.50 -1.20 -27.34
N LYS A 77 18.83 -1.11 -27.28
CA LYS A 77 19.71 -1.50 -28.39
C LYS A 77 19.77 -3.02 -28.45
N TYR A 78 19.90 -3.56 -29.65
CA TYR A 78 20.28 -4.95 -29.88
C TYR A 78 21.80 -5.05 -30.07
N SER A 79 22.37 -6.23 -29.82
CA SER A 79 23.79 -6.49 -30.07
C SER A 79 24.04 -6.83 -31.54
N HIS A 80 25.29 -6.69 -31.98
CA HIS A 80 25.71 -7.10 -33.34
C HIS A 80 25.44 -8.58 -33.66
N GLY A 81 25.27 -9.44 -32.65
CA GLY A 81 24.87 -10.84 -32.83
C GLY A 81 23.37 -11.07 -33.07
N LEU A 82 22.55 -10.02 -33.02
CA LEU A 82 21.09 -10.08 -33.28
C LEU A 82 20.66 -9.07 -34.37
N VAL A 83 21.41 -7.99 -34.57
CA VAL A 83 21.19 -7.00 -35.63
C VAL A 83 22.53 -6.76 -36.35
N ASP A 84 22.56 -7.11 -37.62
CA ASP A 84 23.56 -6.58 -38.54
C ASP A 84 23.09 -5.21 -39.05
N ILE A 85 24.01 -4.24 -39.13
CA ILE A 85 23.74 -2.92 -39.72
C ILE A 85 24.02 -2.91 -41.23
N LEU A 86 24.50 -4.02 -41.81
CA LEU A 86 24.84 -4.18 -43.23
C LEU A 86 25.81 -3.11 -43.74
N GLY A 87 26.72 -2.65 -42.86
CA GLY A 87 27.63 -1.53 -43.14
C GLY A 87 26.95 -0.16 -43.35
N THR A 88 25.64 -0.03 -43.14
CA THR A 88 24.89 1.19 -43.47
C THR A 88 24.98 2.31 -42.43
N ASN A 89 24.90 3.57 -42.88
CA ASN A 89 24.77 4.73 -42.00
C ASN A 89 23.46 4.71 -41.19
N TYR A 90 23.42 5.49 -40.09
CA TYR A 90 22.22 5.66 -39.28
C TYR A 90 21.19 6.54 -39.99
N ASP A 91 19.97 6.02 -40.13
CA ASP A 91 18.94 6.63 -40.96
C ASP A 91 17.81 7.28 -40.14
N PHE A 92 17.89 8.61 -39.99
CA PHE A 92 16.85 9.39 -39.32
C PHE A 92 15.52 9.46 -40.09
N GLU A 93 15.54 9.14 -41.38
CA GLU A 93 14.38 9.14 -42.27
C GLU A 93 13.81 7.75 -42.50
N SER A 94 14.41 6.72 -41.87
CA SER A 94 13.90 5.35 -41.93
C SER A 94 12.46 5.28 -41.46
N VAL A 95 11.63 4.57 -42.22
CA VAL A 95 10.25 4.25 -41.78
C VAL A 95 10.26 3.40 -40.51
N MET A 96 11.38 2.72 -40.21
CA MET A 96 11.62 1.94 -38.99
C MET A 96 12.04 2.78 -37.78
N HIS A 97 12.30 4.08 -37.95
CA HIS A 97 12.62 4.96 -36.83
C HIS A 97 11.37 5.35 -36.03
N TYR A 98 11.48 5.49 -34.70
CA TYR A 98 10.44 6.07 -33.84
C TYR A 98 10.30 7.58 -34.01
N ARG A 99 9.11 8.11 -33.70
CA ARG A 99 8.86 9.56 -33.63
C ARG A 99 9.49 10.14 -32.37
N ASN A 100 9.83 11.44 -32.38
CA ASN A 100 10.48 12.12 -31.25
C ASN A 100 9.75 11.93 -29.91
N LYS A 101 8.41 11.78 -29.92
CA LYS A 101 7.54 11.62 -28.73
C LYS A 101 6.96 10.21 -28.53
N SER A 102 7.47 9.19 -29.23
CA SER A 102 7.00 7.81 -29.10
C SER A 102 6.98 7.36 -27.63
N PHE A 103 5.87 6.81 -27.13
CA PHE A 103 5.73 6.39 -25.72
C PHE A 103 6.00 7.48 -24.65
N SER A 104 5.92 8.78 -24.99
CA SER A 104 6.07 9.88 -24.02
C SER A 104 5.00 9.89 -22.93
N GLU A 105 5.37 10.01 -21.65
CA GLU A 105 4.41 10.13 -20.52
C GLU A 105 3.99 11.56 -20.18
N ASN A 106 4.79 12.53 -20.59
CA ASN A 106 4.62 13.96 -20.26
C ASN A 106 4.47 14.87 -21.50
N GLY A 107 4.35 14.29 -22.70
CA GLY A 107 4.22 15.03 -23.95
C GLY A 107 5.52 15.65 -24.48
N GLN A 108 6.64 15.47 -23.77
CA GLN A 108 7.98 15.89 -24.20
C GLN A 108 8.63 14.83 -25.10
N ALA A 109 9.75 15.16 -25.74
CA ALA A 109 10.49 14.22 -26.56
C ALA A 109 11.11 13.09 -25.72
N THR A 110 11.02 11.86 -26.22
CA THR A 110 11.71 10.66 -25.74
C THR A 110 12.98 10.37 -26.53
N ILE A 111 13.09 10.89 -27.76
CA ILE A 111 14.25 10.76 -28.66
C ILE A 111 14.48 12.08 -29.39
N LEU A 112 15.71 12.56 -29.43
CA LEU A 112 16.15 13.68 -30.28
C LEU A 112 17.44 13.29 -31.02
N ALA A 113 17.76 13.98 -32.12
CA ALA A 113 19.02 13.78 -32.85
C ALA A 113 20.11 14.71 -32.30
N ILE A 114 21.25 14.14 -31.90
CA ILE A 114 22.28 14.82 -31.09
C ILE A 114 22.80 16.11 -31.73
N LYS A 115 23.12 16.06 -33.03
CA LYS A 115 23.64 17.22 -33.79
C LYS A 115 22.55 18.11 -34.42
N ASN A 116 21.27 17.75 -34.30
CA ASN A 116 20.15 18.54 -34.81
C ASN A 116 18.84 18.20 -34.04
N PRO A 117 18.66 18.72 -32.81
CA PRO A 117 17.53 18.35 -31.96
C PRO A 117 16.15 18.69 -32.56
N GLU A 118 16.07 19.71 -33.41
CA GLU A 118 14.83 20.13 -34.10
C GLU A 118 14.42 19.18 -35.25
N ARG A 119 15.26 18.20 -35.62
CA ARG A 119 14.92 17.23 -36.68
C ARG A 119 13.69 16.41 -36.26
N THR A 120 12.67 16.41 -37.13
CA THR A 120 11.53 15.49 -37.01
C THR A 120 11.94 14.08 -37.39
N LEU A 121 11.62 13.12 -36.53
CA LEU A 121 11.98 11.70 -36.66
C LEU A 121 10.72 10.84 -36.87
N GLY A 122 10.91 9.64 -37.43
CA GLY A 122 9.84 8.65 -37.58
C GLY A 122 8.76 9.07 -38.57
N GLN A 123 9.18 9.42 -39.80
CA GLN A 123 8.27 9.56 -40.94
C GLN A 123 7.51 8.24 -41.21
N ARG A 124 6.32 8.32 -41.81
CA ARG A 124 5.46 7.17 -42.12
C ARG A 124 4.82 7.33 -43.51
N LEU A 125 5.63 7.78 -44.47
CA LEU A 125 5.22 8.07 -45.85
C LEU A 125 5.73 7.01 -46.83
N ARG A 126 7.03 6.67 -46.80
CA ARG A 126 7.70 5.78 -47.75
C ARG A 126 8.93 5.11 -47.13
N LEU A 127 9.55 4.16 -47.82
CA LEU A 127 10.93 3.73 -47.54
C LEU A 127 11.90 4.90 -47.81
N SER A 128 12.96 5.03 -47.00
CA SER A 128 14.11 5.85 -47.35
C SER A 128 15.01 5.15 -48.38
N ASP A 129 15.98 5.86 -48.97
CA ASP A 129 17.00 5.22 -49.83
C ASP A 129 17.82 4.17 -49.04
N ILE A 130 18.03 4.36 -47.73
CA ILE A 130 18.80 3.45 -46.88
C ILE A 130 17.97 2.24 -46.46
N ASP A 131 16.65 2.41 -46.23
CA ASP A 131 15.73 1.29 -46.04
C ASP A 131 15.73 0.36 -47.26
N VAL A 132 15.74 0.94 -48.49
CA VAL A 132 15.84 0.18 -49.75
C VAL A 132 17.19 -0.51 -49.87
N ILE A 133 18.32 0.20 -49.70
CA ILE A 133 19.67 -0.38 -49.74
C ILE A 133 19.81 -1.56 -48.75
N LYS A 134 19.23 -1.45 -47.54
CA LYS A 134 19.23 -2.53 -46.54
C LYS A 134 18.44 -3.76 -47.00
N ILE A 135 17.26 -3.57 -47.63
CA ILE A 135 16.46 -4.66 -48.19
C ILE A 135 17.23 -5.34 -49.33
N ASP A 136 17.73 -4.55 -50.27
CA ASP A 136 18.41 -5.04 -51.48
C ASP A 136 19.70 -5.81 -51.14
N ALA A 137 20.49 -5.31 -50.20
CA ALA A 137 21.69 -5.98 -49.71
C ALA A 137 21.41 -7.25 -48.90
N LEU A 138 20.30 -7.31 -48.16
CA LEU A 138 19.92 -8.49 -47.36
C LEU A 138 19.36 -9.63 -48.22
N TYR A 139 18.59 -9.28 -49.27
CA TYR A 139 17.92 -10.25 -50.16
C TYR A 139 18.67 -10.49 -51.48
N ASP A 140 19.83 -9.87 -51.65
CA ASP A 140 20.65 -9.92 -52.86
C ASP A 140 19.88 -9.54 -54.13
N CYS A 141 19.08 -8.46 -54.04
CA CYS A 141 18.20 -8.02 -55.11
C CYS A 141 19.02 -7.71 -56.38
N THR A 142 18.64 -8.36 -57.48
CA THR A 142 19.22 -8.11 -58.81
C THR A 142 18.13 -7.65 -59.76
N ASP A 143 18.45 -6.67 -60.61
CA ASP A 143 17.49 -6.08 -61.53
C ASP A 143 17.87 -6.41 -62.99
N SER A 144 16.85 -6.72 -63.79
CA SER A 144 16.97 -6.98 -65.23
C SER A 144 16.68 -5.73 -66.07
N GLY A 145 16.23 -4.62 -65.46
CA GLY A 145 15.78 -3.44 -66.18
C GLY A 145 16.02 -2.11 -65.46
N SER A 146 16.84 -1.25 -66.08
CA SER A 146 17.16 0.14 -65.70
C SER A 146 18.17 0.32 -64.55
N GLY A 147 19.33 0.90 -64.88
CA GLY A 147 20.27 1.49 -63.92
C GLY A 147 20.88 0.53 -62.90
N VAL A 148 22.06 -0.03 -63.22
CA VAL A 148 22.86 -0.90 -62.33
C VAL A 148 23.09 -0.34 -60.91
N TRP A 149 23.07 0.99 -60.76
CA TRP A 149 23.26 1.67 -59.48
C TRP A 149 22.00 2.38 -59.01
N SER A 150 21.64 2.18 -57.74
CA SER A 150 20.61 2.97 -57.06
C SER A 150 20.99 4.46 -56.98
N ARG A 151 20.01 5.28 -56.61
CA ARG A 151 20.27 6.65 -56.16
C ARG A 151 21.20 6.64 -54.94
N TRP A 152 21.99 7.71 -54.81
CA TRP A 152 22.73 7.98 -53.58
C TRP A 152 21.75 8.41 -52.48
N SER A 153 21.86 7.78 -51.32
CA SER A 153 21.28 8.27 -50.08
C SER A 153 21.84 9.65 -49.67
N GLU A 154 21.14 10.30 -48.75
CA GLU A 154 21.64 11.49 -48.07
C GLU A 154 22.92 11.21 -47.27
N PHE A 155 23.71 12.26 -47.03
CA PHE A 155 24.89 12.15 -46.17
C PHE A 155 24.49 11.90 -44.71
N SER A 156 25.22 11.00 -44.05
CA SER A 156 25.20 10.85 -42.60
C SER A 156 25.50 12.19 -41.92
N PRO A 157 25.13 12.35 -40.63
CA PRO A 157 25.75 13.37 -39.80
C PRO A 157 27.28 13.20 -39.80
N CYS A 158 27.96 14.29 -39.49
CA CYS A 158 29.40 14.24 -39.28
C CYS A 158 29.73 13.39 -38.05
N LEU A 159 30.49 12.31 -38.23
CA LEU A 159 30.95 11.45 -37.13
C LEU A 159 32.03 12.13 -36.28
N SER A 160 32.38 11.49 -35.16
CA SER A 160 33.52 11.85 -34.29
C SER A 160 34.86 11.87 -35.03
N SER A 161 34.99 11.11 -36.13
CA SER A 161 36.17 11.07 -37.01
C SER A 161 36.30 12.28 -37.95
N CYS A 162 35.40 13.27 -37.89
CA CYS A 162 35.27 14.38 -38.85
C CYS A 162 34.99 13.95 -40.30
N TYR A 163 34.39 12.77 -40.52
CA TYR A 163 33.86 12.35 -41.83
C TYR A 163 32.35 12.15 -41.79
N LYS A 164 31.70 12.39 -42.93
CA LYS A 164 30.34 11.97 -43.23
C LYS A 164 30.36 11.13 -44.50
N PHE A 165 29.40 10.21 -44.64
CA PHE A 165 29.35 9.32 -45.79
C PHE A 165 27.93 9.09 -46.27
N ARG A 166 27.82 8.67 -47.52
CA ARG A 166 26.56 8.27 -48.16
C ARG A 166 26.76 7.01 -48.99
N GLN A 167 25.68 6.30 -49.25
CA GLN A 167 25.69 4.96 -49.82
C GLN A 167 24.72 4.80 -50.99
N ARG A 168 25.01 3.84 -51.86
CA ARG A 168 24.13 3.35 -52.93
C ARG A 168 24.37 1.86 -53.16
N PHE A 169 23.37 1.17 -53.70
CA PHE A 169 23.40 -0.27 -53.97
C PHE A 169 23.58 -0.57 -55.46
N CYS A 170 24.18 -1.72 -55.77
CA CYS A 170 24.39 -2.27 -57.09
C CYS A 170 23.54 -3.54 -57.32
N SER A 171 22.60 -3.44 -58.26
CA SER A 171 21.66 -4.51 -58.63
C SER A 171 22.13 -5.40 -59.79
N SER A 172 23.38 -5.26 -60.26
CA SER A 172 23.94 -6.20 -61.24
C SER A 172 24.21 -7.58 -60.62
N SER A 173 23.93 -8.63 -61.39
CA SER A 173 24.34 -10.00 -61.09
C SER A 173 25.85 -10.23 -61.24
N ASP A 174 26.57 -9.39 -61.99
CA ASP A 174 28.04 -9.40 -62.11
C ASP A 174 28.62 -8.11 -61.50
N ARG A 175 28.54 -8.04 -60.16
CA ARG A 175 29.07 -6.89 -59.40
C ARG A 175 30.56 -6.67 -59.58
N ALA A 176 31.33 -7.73 -59.83
CA ALA A 176 32.79 -7.62 -60.02
C ALA A 176 33.13 -6.80 -61.27
N LYS A 177 32.37 -6.98 -62.34
CA LYS A 177 32.52 -6.25 -63.60
C LYS A 177 31.84 -4.88 -63.59
N ASP A 178 30.56 -4.82 -63.24
CA ASP A 178 29.75 -3.60 -63.43
C ASP A 178 29.87 -2.64 -62.23
N CYS A 179 30.27 -3.15 -61.08
CA CYS A 179 30.30 -2.44 -59.80
C CYS A 179 31.60 -2.66 -58.99
N PRO A 180 32.80 -2.44 -59.56
CA PRO A 180 34.08 -2.71 -58.88
C PRO A 180 34.36 -1.84 -57.64
N LYS A 181 33.43 -0.94 -57.27
CA LYS A 181 33.47 -0.12 -56.05
C LYS A 181 32.43 -0.52 -54.99
N ALA A 182 31.57 -1.49 -55.31
CA ALA A 182 30.69 -2.10 -54.33
C ALA A 182 31.51 -3.01 -53.40
N ASP A 183 31.06 -3.13 -52.15
CA ASP A 183 31.48 -4.22 -51.28
C ASP A 183 30.80 -5.56 -51.68
N LYS A 184 31.07 -6.61 -50.91
CA LYS A 184 30.49 -7.95 -51.11
C LYS A 184 28.96 -8.01 -51.03
N PHE A 185 28.31 -6.97 -50.50
CA PHE A 185 26.86 -6.86 -50.38
C PHE A 185 26.26 -5.92 -51.45
N GLY A 186 27.05 -5.46 -52.42
CA GLY A 186 26.59 -4.55 -53.46
C GLY A 186 26.61 -3.08 -53.07
N ILE A 187 27.15 -2.69 -51.92
CA ILE A 187 27.06 -1.31 -51.41
C ILE A 187 28.34 -0.52 -51.75
N GLU A 188 28.23 0.60 -52.47
CA GLU A 188 29.31 1.59 -52.60
C GLU A 188 29.15 2.66 -51.52
N THR A 189 30.23 2.93 -50.78
CA THR A 189 30.26 3.96 -49.71
C THR A 189 31.18 5.12 -50.06
N LYS A 190 30.64 6.34 -50.20
CA LYS A 190 31.43 7.55 -50.46
C LYS A 190 31.63 8.38 -49.19
N HIS A 191 32.88 8.50 -48.75
CA HIS A 191 33.29 9.33 -47.62
C HIS A 191 33.64 10.77 -48.05
N VAL A 192 33.30 11.75 -47.23
CA VAL A 192 33.61 13.17 -47.41
C VAL A 192 33.98 13.78 -46.04
N LYS A 193 35.08 14.54 -45.99
CA LYS A 193 35.50 15.25 -44.77
C LYS A 193 34.50 16.37 -44.45
N CYS A 194 34.10 16.49 -43.20
CA CYS A 194 33.19 17.55 -42.75
C CYS A 194 33.88 18.92 -42.71
N SER A 195 33.11 20.00 -42.69
CA SER A 195 33.61 21.31 -42.28
C SER A 195 33.98 21.32 -40.79
N ASN A 196 34.89 22.21 -40.38
CA ASN A 196 35.27 22.38 -38.97
C ASN A 196 34.05 22.68 -38.08
N LYS A 197 33.07 23.43 -38.59
CA LYS A 197 31.82 23.76 -37.88
C LYS A 197 30.93 22.53 -37.63
N GLU A 198 30.90 21.57 -38.54
CA GLU A 198 30.13 20.31 -38.39
C GLU A 198 30.84 19.29 -37.49
N CYS A 199 32.18 19.21 -37.55
CA CYS A 199 32.91 18.28 -36.71
C CYS A 199 32.95 18.73 -35.24
N HIS A 200 33.31 20.00 -35.01
CA HIS A 200 33.42 20.59 -33.66
C HIS A 200 32.12 21.26 -33.18
N ALA A 201 30.97 20.84 -33.70
CA ALA A 201 29.68 21.23 -33.15
C ALA A 201 29.59 20.80 -31.67
N PRO A 202 29.16 21.70 -30.75
CA PRO A 202 28.92 21.35 -29.35
C PRO A 202 27.94 20.19 -29.22
N VAL A 203 28.24 19.25 -28.33
CA VAL A 203 27.33 18.16 -27.95
C VAL A 203 27.04 18.32 -26.47
N ASP A 204 25.79 18.65 -26.14
CA ASP A 204 25.32 18.69 -24.76
C ASP A 204 25.31 17.25 -24.20
N GLY A 205 25.71 17.10 -22.94
CA GLY A 205 25.78 15.81 -22.27
C GLY A 205 24.43 15.42 -21.70
N HIS A 206 23.96 14.22 -22.00
CA HIS A 206 22.69 13.69 -21.54
C HIS A 206 22.83 12.43 -20.67
N TRP A 207 21.82 12.27 -19.84
CA TRP A 207 21.79 11.28 -18.77
C TRP A 207 21.42 9.91 -19.31
N GLY A 208 22.39 8.99 -19.28
CA GLY A 208 22.15 7.58 -19.54
C GLY A 208 21.19 6.96 -18.52
N ARG A 209 20.72 5.75 -18.85
CA ARG A 209 19.71 5.03 -18.09
C ARG A 209 20.07 4.92 -16.60
N TRP A 210 19.09 5.22 -15.74
CA TRP A 210 19.18 4.92 -14.31
C TRP A 210 19.48 3.43 -14.06
N SER A 211 20.41 3.16 -13.15
CA SER A 211 20.63 1.83 -12.58
C SER A 211 19.34 1.29 -11.96
N SER A 212 19.28 -0.03 -11.81
CA SER A 212 18.37 -0.64 -10.84
C SER A 212 18.55 0.02 -9.47
N TRP A 213 17.46 0.13 -8.71
CA TRP A 213 17.55 0.52 -7.30
C TRP A 213 18.36 -0.54 -6.54
N SER A 214 19.24 -0.10 -5.66
CA SER A 214 19.93 -0.95 -4.68
C SER A 214 18.92 -1.69 -3.80
N ALA A 215 19.43 -2.69 -3.06
CA ALA A 215 18.77 -3.13 -1.84
C ALA A 215 18.51 -1.94 -0.90
N CYS A 216 17.49 -2.06 -0.03
CA CYS A 216 17.28 -1.09 1.02
C CYS A 216 18.46 -1.11 2.00
N SER A 217 18.91 0.04 2.48
CA SER A 217 19.98 0.18 3.48
C SER A 217 19.70 -0.53 4.81
N SER A 218 18.45 -0.95 5.03
CA SER A 218 17.95 -1.50 6.28
C SER A 218 17.10 -2.73 5.95
N SER A 219 17.32 -3.85 6.63
CA SER A 219 16.53 -5.09 6.46
C SER A 219 15.16 -5.02 7.13
N CYS A 220 14.98 -4.09 8.06
CA CYS A 220 13.74 -3.79 8.77
C CYS A 220 13.60 -2.27 8.98
N GLY A 221 12.41 -1.79 9.32
CA GLY A 221 12.13 -0.38 9.59
C GLY A 221 12.20 0.50 8.34
N SER A 222 12.57 1.77 8.53
CA SER A 222 12.78 2.71 7.43
C SER A 222 14.24 2.75 7.02
N GLY A 223 14.53 2.49 5.74
CA GLY A 223 15.84 2.67 5.12
C GLY A 223 15.77 3.55 3.89
N LYS A 224 16.90 3.67 3.19
CA LYS A 224 17.00 4.30 1.87
C LYS A 224 17.53 3.28 0.86
N LYS A 225 16.99 3.31 -0.35
CA LYS A 225 17.59 2.66 -1.52
C LYS A 225 18.05 3.72 -2.51
N GLN A 226 19.12 3.41 -3.22
CA GLN A 226 19.81 4.36 -4.08
C GLN A 226 19.84 3.84 -5.52
N ARG A 227 19.85 4.76 -6.47
CA ARG A 227 20.19 4.48 -7.87
C ARG A 227 21.12 5.56 -8.40
N THR A 228 21.92 5.21 -9.40
CA THR A 228 22.87 6.11 -10.04
C THR A 228 22.66 6.09 -11.55
N ARG A 229 23.12 7.15 -12.22
CA ARG A 229 23.25 7.22 -13.67
C ARG A 229 24.59 7.87 -14.03
N LYS A 230 24.94 7.82 -15.30
CA LYS A 230 26.16 8.42 -15.85
C LYS A 230 25.79 9.37 -16.99
N CYS A 231 26.63 10.37 -17.21
CA CYS A 231 26.47 11.37 -18.25
C CYS A 231 27.18 10.85 -19.51
N GLU A 232 26.53 9.94 -20.24
CA GLU A 232 27.14 9.09 -21.26
C GLU A 232 26.23 8.76 -22.45
N ASP A 233 25.05 9.39 -22.55
CA ASP A 233 24.00 9.06 -23.54
C ASP A 233 23.42 10.34 -24.19
N PRO A 234 24.23 11.14 -24.93
CA PRO A 234 25.69 11.09 -25.08
C PRO A 234 26.48 11.81 -23.96
N PRO A 235 27.82 11.66 -23.88
CA PRO A 235 28.67 12.51 -23.05
C PRO A 235 28.87 13.92 -23.66
N SER A 236 29.02 14.94 -22.82
CA SER A 236 29.25 16.32 -23.27
C SER A 236 30.60 16.48 -23.97
N SER A 237 30.65 17.11 -25.15
CA SER A 237 31.89 17.37 -25.90
C SER A 237 31.85 18.70 -26.68
N ASN A 238 33.01 19.15 -27.20
CA ASN A 238 33.16 20.38 -27.98
C ASN A 238 32.56 21.64 -27.32
N GLY A 239 32.65 21.76 -25.99
CA GLY A 239 32.10 22.90 -25.24
C GLY A 239 30.59 22.83 -24.98
N GLY A 240 29.92 21.72 -25.29
CA GLY A 240 28.51 21.49 -24.93
C GLY A 240 28.29 21.41 -23.41
N LYS A 241 27.04 21.63 -23.01
CA LYS A 241 26.61 21.69 -21.60
C LYS A 241 26.80 20.35 -20.91
N LYS A 242 27.05 20.37 -19.61
CA LYS A 242 27.08 19.15 -18.77
C LYS A 242 25.65 18.70 -18.45
N CYS A 243 25.46 17.41 -18.18
CA CYS A 243 24.17 16.85 -17.77
C CYS A 243 23.55 17.63 -16.60
N THR A 244 22.37 18.18 -16.81
CA THR A 244 21.64 18.96 -15.79
C THR A 244 20.86 18.05 -14.85
N GLY A 245 20.87 18.33 -13.55
CA GLY A 245 20.20 17.53 -12.51
C GLY A 245 21.10 16.47 -11.85
N VAL A 246 20.48 15.52 -11.14
CA VAL A 246 21.23 14.62 -10.22
C VAL A 246 21.77 13.35 -10.87
N ARG A 247 23.03 13.02 -10.52
CA ARG A 247 23.72 11.75 -10.87
C ARG A 247 23.26 10.56 -10.01
N LYS A 248 22.84 10.84 -8.78
CA LYS A 248 22.45 9.87 -7.75
C LYS A 248 21.09 10.27 -7.20
N GLN A 249 20.21 9.29 -6.98
CA GLN A 249 18.91 9.51 -6.37
C GLN A 249 18.68 8.52 -5.23
N ASP A 250 18.25 9.06 -4.10
CA ASP A 250 17.79 8.32 -2.93
C ASP A 250 16.26 8.21 -2.94
N LYS A 251 15.73 7.09 -2.44
CA LYS A 251 14.31 6.95 -2.13
C LYS A 251 14.12 6.13 -0.86
N THR A 252 13.26 6.59 0.03
CA THR A 252 12.88 5.84 1.23
C THR A 252 12.27 4.50 0.86
N CYS A 253 12.70 3.45 1.56
CA CYS A 253 12.13 2.12 1.53
C CYS A 253 11.67 1.77 2.95
N LEU A 254 10.50 1.16 3.04
CA LEU A 254 9.91 0.72 4.30
C LEU A 254 9.86 -0.80 4.29
N HIS A 255 10.39 -1.40 5.35
CA HIS A 255 10.33 -2.82 5.65
C HIS A 255 9.59 -3.02 6.98
N GLN A 256 9.33 -4.28 7.34
CA GLN A 256 8.70 -4.67 8.61
C GLN A 256 9.35 -3.97 9.81
N LYS A 257 8.56 -3.64 10.84
CA LYS A 257 9.06 -3.04 12.09
C LYS A 257 10.20 -3.91 12.66
N CYS A 258 11.36 -3.31 12.93
CA CYS A 258 12.46 -4.02 13.59
C CYS A 258 12.00 -4.56 14.95
N GLY A 259 12.39 -5.78 15.31
CA GLY A 259 12.06 -6.38 16.61
C GLY A 259 10.65 -6.97 16.73
N ILE A 260 10.00 -7.35 15.62
CA ILE A 260 8.87 -8.29 15.66
C ILE A 260 9.42 -9.63 16.17
N GLY A 261 9.16 -9.96 17.45
CA GLY A 261 9.55 -11.23 18.05
C GLY A 261 8.95 -12.42 17.30
N GLN A 262 9.58 -13.60 17.40
CA GLN A 262 9.30 -14.77 16.54
C GLN A 262 7.82 -15.21 16.46
N ASP A 263 7.02 -14.90 17.48
CA ASP A 263 5.60 -15.25 17.57
C ASP A 263 4.64 -14.12 17.14
N ASN A 264 5.16 -12.90 16.97
CA ASN A 264 4.37 -11.73 16.58
C ASN A 264 4.03 -11.78 15.08
N CYS A 265 2.90 -11.18 14.69
CA CYS A 265 2.47 -11.10 13.30
C CYS A 265 1.70 -9.81 13.00
N ASN A 266 2.25 -9.01 12.10
CA ASN A 266 1.59 -7.85 11.49
C ASN A 266 1.20 -8.13 10.03
N PHE A 267 1.11 -9.41 9.64
CA PHE A 267 0.72 -9.90 8.31
C PHE A 267 1.47 -9.34 7.07
N GLU A 268 2.52 -8.52 7.21
CA GLU A 268 3.21 -7.90 6.07
C GLU A 268 3.96 -8.87 5.16
N ASN A 269 4.42 -10.01 5.69
CA ASN A 269 5.11 -11.06 4.93
C ASN A 269 4.41 -12.42 5.12
N GLY A 270 3.15 -12.51 4.66
CA GLY A 270 2.34 -13.72 4.76
C GLY A 270 1.60 -13.86 6.09
N TRP A 271 1.50 -15.09 6.61
CA TRP A 271 0.66 -15.44 7.77
C TRP A 271 1.45 -15.64 9.08
N CYS A 272 2.77 -15.50 9.06
CA CYS A 272 3.66 -15.76 10.21
C CYS A 272 3.40 -17.17 10.81
N ILE A 273 3.10 -17.25 12.11
CA ILE A 273 2.75 -18.50 12.82
C ILE A 273 1.28 -18.93 12.66
N TRP A 274 0.45 -18.22 11.89
CA TRP A 274 -0.99 -18.47 11.78
C TRP A 274 -1.34 -19.34 10.58
N ARG A 275 -2.25 -20.30 10.80
CA ARG A 275 -2.78 -21.23 9.80
C ARG A 275 -4.27 -21.00 9.59
N ASN A 276 -4.65 -20.68 8.35
CA ASN A 276 -6.04 -20.51 7.92
C ASN A 276 -6.69 -21.88 7.71
N VAL A 277 -7.39 -22.39 8.73
CA VAL A 277 -7.81 -23.80 8.83
C VAL A 277 -8.83 -24.18 7.76
N ASN A 278 -9.78 -23.29 7.48
CA ASN A 278 -10.90 -23.55 6.57
C ASN A 278 -10.94 -22.61 5.36
N LYS A 279 -9.84 -21.90 5.10
CA LYS A 279 -9.63 -21.02 3.93
C LYS A 279 -10.67 -19.90 3.77
N LEU A 280 -11.32 -19.48 4.87
CA LEU A 280 -12.30 -18.37 4.88
C LEU A 280 -11.70 -17.01 5.32
N TRP A 281 -10.45 -16.99 5.75
CA TRP A 281 -9.71 -15.75 5.97
C TRP A 281 -8.87 -15.40 4.73
N TYR A 282 -8.72 -14.12 4.45
CA TYR A 282 -7.95 -13.58 3.32
C TYR A 282 -7.00 -12.49 3.81
N ARG A 283 -5.87 -12.34 3.13
CA ARG A 283 -4.85 -11.32 3.42
C ARG A 283 -4.96 -10.22 2.37
N GLN A 284 -5.14 -8.97 2.79
CA GLN A 284 -5.48 -7.84 1.91
C GLN A 284 -4.71 -6.58 2.29
N SER A 285 -4.57 -5.66 1.34
CA SER A 285 -4.12 -4.28 1.56
C SER A 285 -5.17 -3.29 1.05
N GLY A 286 -5.36 -2.16 1.74
CA GLY A 286 -6.45 -1.21 1.47
C GLY A 286 -7.81 -1.67 2.01
N GLY A 287 -8.91 -1.07 1.54
CA GLY A 287 -10.25 -1.41 1.98
C GLY A 287 -10.72 -2.81 1.55
N THR A 288 -11.68 -3.38 2.29
CA THR A 288 -12.40 -4.57 1.86
C THR A 288 -13.27 -4.28 0.63
N LYS A 289 -13.67 -5.33 -0.12
CA LYS A 289 -14.43 -5.18 -1.38
C LYS A 289 -15.88 -4.74 -1.15
N SER A 290 -16.42 -5.02 0.02
CA SER A 290 -17.79 -4.73 0.43
C SER A 290 -17.93 -3.27 0.88
N SER A 291 -19.01 -2.61 0.47
CA SER A 291 -19.26 -1.22 0.84
C SER A 291 -19.89 -1.11 2.24
N ARG A 292 -19.44 -0.11 3.01
CA ARG A 292 -19.83 0.15 4.42
C ARG A 292 -19.46 -0.96 5.41
N THR A 293 -18.38 -1.69 5.16
CA THR A 293 -17.88 -2.76 6.05
C THR A 293 -16.37 -2.73 6.20
N GLY A 294 -15.89 -3.37 7.28
CA GLY A 294 -14.46 -3.58 7.51
C GLY A 294 -13.63 -2.30 7.67
N PRO A 295 -12.30 -2.42 7.71
CA PRO A 295 -11.39 -1.29 7.76
C PRO A 295 -11.08 -0.75 6.35
N THR A 296 -10.70 0.52 6.24
CA THR A 296 -10.29 1.17 4.97
C THR A 296 -8.84 0.92 4.58
N GLY A 297 -8.08 0.21 5.42
CA GLY A 297 -6.64 -0.07 5.31
C GLY A 297 -6.17 -0.87 6.52
N ASP A 298 -4.87 -1.12 6.62
CA ASP A 298 -4.27 -1.80 7.78
C ASP A 298 -4.32 -0.94 9.06
N ASN A 299 -3.86 -1.49 10.18
CA ASN A 299 -3.79 -0.75 11.43
C ASN A 299 -2.59 0.21 11.49
N SER A 300 -1.49 -0.05 10.75
CA SER A 300 -0.29 0.79 10.80
C SER A 300 -0.45 2.14 10.08
N GLY A 301 -1.46 2.26 9.21
CA GLY A 301 -1.71 3.46 8.40
C GLY A 301 -0.74 3.61 7.23
N LEU A 302 0.06 2.58 6.93
CA LEU A 302 1.04 2.60 5.86
C LEU A 302 0.39 2.32 4.50
N LYS A 303 0.77 3.11 3.50
CA LYS A 303 0.28 2.92 2.12
C LYS A 303 0.85 1.62 1.54
N GLY A 304 0.04 0.57 1.56
CA GLY A 304 0.40 -0.78 1.12
C GLY A 304 0.58 -1.80 2.26
N GLY A 305 0.27 -1.44 3.50
CA GLY A 305 0.27 -2.39 4.63
C GLY A 305 -0.85 -3.43 4.54
N HIS A 306 -0.73 -4.51 5.31
CA HIS A 306 -1.56 -5.70 5.17
C HIS A 306 -2.15 -6.21 6.49
N TYR A 307 -3.39 -6.67 6.42
CA TYR A 307 -4.11 -7.33 7.51
C TYR A 307 -4.77 -8.61 7.00
N ILE A 308 -5.32 -9.42 7.92
CA ILE A 308 -6.21 -10.53 7.55
C ILE A 308 -7.67 -10.19 7.88
N TYR A 309 -8.58 -10.61 7.02
CA TYR A 309 -10.02 -10.47 7.24
C TYR A 309 -10.79 -11.74 6.88
N PHE A 310 -11.91 -11.94 7.55
CA PHE A 310 -12.89 -12.96 7.25
C PHE A 310 -13.83 -12.44 6.18
N GLU A 311 -13.80 -13.07 5.00
CA GLU A 311 -14.65 -12.70 3.86
C GLU A 311 -16.10 -13.14 4.12
N SER A 312 -17.01 -12.18 4.13
CA SER A 312 -18.41 -12.36 4.54
C SER A 312 -19.38 -12.43 3.35
N SER A 313 -18.91 -12.21 2.13
CA SER A 313 -19.71 -12.32 0.91
C SER A 313 -20.05 -13.77 0.53
N TRP A 314 -20.85 -13.92 -0.53
CA TRP A 314 -21.26 -15.21 -1.07
C TRP A 314 -20.03 -16.01 -1.52
N PRO A 315 -19.93 -17.33 -1.25
CA PRO A 315 -20.99 -18.26 -0.82
C PRO A 315 -21.11 -18.49 0.70
N VAL A 316 -20.49 -17.66 1.55
CA VAL A 316 -20.48 -17.89 3.00
C VAL A 316 -21.88 -17.66 3.59
N ARG A 317 -22.46 -18.70 4.21
CA ARG A 317 -23.81 -18.67 4.82
C ARG A 317 -23.80 -18.10 6.25
N PRO A 318 -24.93 -17.55 6.76
CA PRO A 318 -25.03 -17.07 8.15
C PRO A 318 -24.58 -18.12 9.17
N GLY A 319 -23.95 -17.69 10.26
CA GLY A 319 -23.44 -18.59 11.31
C GLY A 319 -22.20 -19.42 10.92
N LYS A 320 -21.78 -19.41 9.65
CA LYS A 320 -20.53 -20.07 9.23
C LYS A 320 -19.34 -19.41 9.92
N GLN A 321 -18.38 -20.24 10.35
CA GLN A 321 -17.21 -19.79 11.10
C GLN A 321 -15.94 -19.87 10.24
N GLY A 322 -15.16 -18.78 10.19
CA GLY A 322 -13.79 -18.77 9.69
C GLY A 322 -12.81 -18.94 10.85
N ILE A 323 -11.81 -19.81 10.70
CA ILE A 323 -10.86 -20.15 11.79
C ILE A 323 -9.42 -19.92 11.34
N VAL A 324 -8.68 -19.11 12.09
CA VAL A 324 -7.22 -19.08 12.08
C VAL A 324 -6.69 -19.60 13.41
N GLU A 325 -5.67 -20.45 13.36
CA GLU A 325 -5.01 -21.02 14.53
C GLU A 325 -3.51 -20.74 14.52
N SER A 326 -2.89 -20.65 15.68
CA SER A 326 -1.43 -20.52 15.82
C SER A 326 -0.70 -21.86 15.63
N LYS A 327 0.64 -21.79 15.57
CA LYS A 327 1.51 -22.91 15.96
C LYS A 327 1.19 -23.41 17.38
N ILE A 328 1.71 -24.57 17.74
CA ILE A 328 1.67 -25.06 19.13
C ILE A 328 2.66 -24.24 19.97
N PHE A 329 2.19 -23.69 21.07
CA PHE A 329 3.00 -23.08 22.12
C PHE A 329 3.25 -24.09 23.24
N GLY A 330 4.39 -23.99 23.92
CA GLY A 330 4.63 -24.70 25.18
C GLY A 330 3.78 -24.17 26.34
N PRO A 331 3.71 -24.88 27.48
CA PRO A 331 3.04 -24.39 28.68
C PRO A 331 3.54 -23.00 29.11
N THR A 332 2.64 -22.15 29.62
CA THR A 332 2.98 -20.80 30.11
C THR A 332 2.16 -20.43 31.34
N ARG A 333 2.81 -19.79 32.33
CA ARG A 333 2.14 -19.25 33.52
C ARG A 333 1.39 -17.95 33.21
N ALA A 334 1.98 -17.08 32.40
CA ALA A 334 1.38 -15.84 31.92
C ALA A 334 2.10 -15.32 30.66
N THR A 335 1.37 -15.19 29.56
CA THR A 335 1.84 -14.52 28.34
C THR A 335 0.78 -13.53 27.89
N CYS A 336 1.17 -12.28 27.66
CA CYS A 336 0.27 -11.24 27.20
C CYS A 336 0.21 -11.27 25.67
N MET A 337 -0.96 -11.59 25.13
CA MET A 337 -1.26 -11.38 23.72
C MET A 337 -2.00 -10.05 23.54
N SER A 338 -1.47 -9.16 22.72
CA SER A 338 -2.17 -7.96 22.23
C SER A 338 -2.40 -8.05 20.73
N PHE A 339 -3.54 -7.55 20.25
CA PHE A 339 -3.91 -7.58 18.83
C PHE A 339 -4.86 -6.44 18.51
N TYR A 340 -4.88 -6.02 17.25
CA TYR A 340 -5.89 -5.12 16.72
C TYR A 340 -6.96 -5.90 15.96
N PHE A 341 -8.19 -5.41 16.02
CA PHE A 341 -9.33 -5.98 15.31
C PHE A 341 -10.24 -4.88 14.77
N SER A 342 -10.91 -5.14 13.65
CA SER A 342 -11.96 -4.27 13.10
C SER A 342 -13.23 -5.09 12.89
N MET A 343 -14.37 -4.50 13.25
CA MET A 343 -15.69 -5.14 13.27
C MET A 343 -16.76 -4.10 12.96
N TYR A 344 -16.87 -3.73 11.68
CA TYR A 344 -17.76 -2.68 11.20
C TYR A 344 -18.74 -3.20 10.14
N GLY A 345 -20.04 -2.93 10.35
CA GLY A 345 -21.13 -3.35 9.48
C GLY A 345 -22.49 -3.39 10.18
N ASP A 346 -23.56 -3.49 9.40
CA ASP A 346 -24.95 -3.48 9.89
C ASP A 346 -25.36 -4.85 10.47
N THR A 347 -24.81 -5.95 9.93
CA THR A 347 -25.15 -7.33 10.34
C THR A 347 -23.97 -8.04 10.98
N MET A 348 -23.18 -7.33 11.80
CA MET A 348 -21.98 -7.91 12.43
C MET A 348 -22.28 -9.15 13.26
N GLY A 349 -21.54 -10.22 12.97
CA GLY A 349 -21.52 -11.43 13.80
C GLY A 349 -20.62 -11.27 15.02
N LYS A 350 -19.73 -12.24 15.26
CA LYS A 350 -18.84 -12.23 16.42
C LYS A 350 -17.43 -12.71 16.13
N LEU A 351 -16.46 -12.17 16.85
CA LEU A 351 -15.07 -12.63 16.88
C LEU A 351 -14.78 -13.18 18.28
N THR A 352 -14.33 -14.43 18.34
CA THR A 352 -14.09 -15.13 19.60
C THR A 352 -12.67 -15.72 19.60
N ALA A 353 -11.90 -15.49 20.67
CA ALA A 353 -10.59 -16.10 20.86
C ALA A 353 -10.68 -17.29 21.84
N TYR A 354 -10.05 -18.40 21.48
CA TYR A 354 -10.00 -19.64 22.26
C TYR A 354 -8.56 -20.11 22.49
N ILE A 355 -8.35 -20.80 23.61
CA ILE A 355 -7.19 -21.64 23.88
C ILE A 355 -7.62 -23.11 23.75
N GLN A 356 -6.83 -23.90 23.01
CA GLN A 356 -7.04 -25.33 22.83
C GLN A 356 -5.81 -26.09 23.37
N ASP A 357 -5.96 -26.71 24.55
CA ASP A 357 -4.93 -27.55 25.16
C ASP A 357 -4.79 -28.86 24.36
N ILE A 358 -3.58 -29.19 23.91
CA ILE A 358 -3.31 -30.36 23.08
C ILE A 358 -3.55 -31.68 23.86
N ASN A 359 -3.19 -31.71 25.14
CA ASN A 359 -3.31 -32.93 25.95
C ASN A 359 -4.77 -33.22 26.40
N LYS A 360 -5.72 -32.30 26.14
CA LYS A 360 -7.14 -32.45 26.52
C LYS A 360 -8.08 -32.68 25.34
N LEU A 361 -7.54 -33.01 24.17
CA LEU A 361 -8.27 -33.14 22.90
C LEU A 361 -9.41 -34.17 22.91
N GLN A 362 -9.40 -35.14 23.83
CA GLN A 362 -10.46 -36.16 24.01
C GLN A 362 -11.55 -35.77 25.05
N SER A 363 -11.36 -34.69 25.81
CA SER A 363 -12.39 -34.21 26.76
C SER A 363 -13.53 -33.46 26.06
N GLN A 364 -14.75 -33.51 26.62
CA GLN A 364 -15.91 -32.79 26.07
C GLN A 364 -15.70 -31.27 25.94
N ASN A 365 -14.77 -30.67 26.69
CA ASN A 365 -14.53 -29.22 26.70
C ASN A 365 -13.28 -28.82 25.89
N LYS A 366 -13.28 -29.20 24.61
CA LYS A 366 -12.14 -29.15 23.66
C LYS A 366 -11.49 -27.76 23.45
N ARG A 367 -12.14 -26.65 23.84
CA ARG A 367 -11.65 -25.27 23.65
C ARG A 367 -12.14 -24.35 24.79
N ARG A 368 -11.22 -23.69 25.50
CA ARG A 368 -11.53 -22.66 26.50
C ARG A 368 -11.65 -21.28 25.83
N LYS A 369 -12.83 -20.65 25.90
CA LYS A 369 -13.03 -19.26 25.45
C LYS A 369 -12.27 -18.30 26.37
N VAL A 370 -11.50 -17.36 25.80
CA VAL A 370 -10.74 -16.35 26.58
C VAL A 370 -11.13 -14.91 26.26
N TRP A 371 -11.75 -14.63 25.11
CA TRP A 371 -12.21 -13.29 24.73
C TRP A 371 -13.30 -13.39 23.67
N GLU A 372 -14.22 -12.42 23.65
CA GLU A 372 -15.30 -12.36 22.65
C GLU A 372 -15.77 -10.91 22.43
N LYS A 373 -16.05 -10.56 21.17
CA LYS A 373 -16.77 -9.35 20.76
C LYS A 373 -17.89 -9.71 19.79
N ILE A 374 -19.02 -9.02 19.91
CA ILE A 374 -20.26 -9.31 19.20
C ILE A 374 -20.84 -7.99 18.69
N GLY A 375 -21.32 -7.96 17.44
CA GLY A 375 -21.94 -6.79 16.84
C GLY A 375 -20.93 -5.70 16.42
N ASN A 376 -21.44 -4.57 15.96
CA ASN A 376 -20.65 -3.45 15.45
C ASN A 376 -19.81 -2.80 16.56
N GLN A 377 -18.52 -2.59 16.31
CA GLN A 377 -17.54 -2.01 17.24
C GLN A 377 -17.04 -0.61 16.79
N GLY A 378 -17.63 -0.07 15.71
CA GLY A 378 -17.22 1.19 15.09
C GLY A 378 -16.24 1.00 13.93
N ILE A 379 -16.03 2.07 13.16
CA ILE A 379 -15.24 2.09 11.93
C ILE A 379 -13.72 2.03 12.17
N SER A 380 -13.25 2.44 13.35
CA SER A 380 -11.83 2.47 13.69
C SER A 380 -11.35 1.14 14.24
N TRP A 381 -10.11 0.76 13.91
CA TRP A 381 -9.39 -0.35 14.54
C TRP A 381 -9.42 -0.25 16.07
N GLN A 382 -9.69 -1.38 16.72
CA GLN A 382 -9.78 -1.52 18.17
C GLN A 382 -8.63 -2.40 18.67
N ASN A 383 -7.99 -2.05 19.79
CA ASN A 383 -6.96 -2.87 20.43
C ASN A 383 -7.59 -3.78 21.49
N SER A 384 -7.10 -5.01 21.64
CA SER A 384 -7.43 -5.87 22.77
C SER A 384 -6.21 -6.63 23.28
N ARG A 385 -6.23 -6.93 24.59
CA ARG A 385 -5.16 -7.61 25.31
C ARG A 385 -5.72 -8.75 26.14
N ILE A 386 -5.06 -9.91 26.12
CA ILE A 386 -5.49 -11.14 26.81
C ILE A 386 -4.27 -11.76 27.50
N THR A 387 -4.35 -11.99 28.81
CA THR A 387 -3.37 -12.84 29.52
C THR A 387 -3.71 -14.31 29.26
N ILE A 388 -2.75 -15.03 28.68
CA ILE A 388 -2.82 -16.45 28.33
C ILE A 388 -2.04 -17.24 29.38
N SER A 389 -2.63 -18.33 29.88
CA SER A 389 -1.98 -19.29 30.78
C SER A 389 -2.43 -20.71 30.46
N SER A 390 -1.52 -21.68 30.39
CA SER A 390 -1.85 -23.10 30.32
C SER A 390 -0.73 -23.98 30.87
N ASN A 391 -1.11 -25.07 31.53
CA ASN A 391 -0.22 -26.09 32.08
C ASN A 391 0.07 -27.22 31.07
N SER A 392 -0.35 -27.07 29.81
CA SER A 392 -0.13 -28.03 28.73
C SER A 392 0.24 -27.29 27.44
N PRO A 393 0.90 -27.95 26.46
CA PRO A 393 1.06 -27.37 25.14
C PRO A 393 -0.30 -26.99 24.54
N PHE A 394 -0.40 -25.84 23.89
CA PHE A 394 -1.68 -25.27 23.46
C PHE A 394 -1.61 -24.55 22.12
N LYS A 395 -2.78 -24.36 21.50
CA LYS A 395 -2.98 -23.44 20.36
C LYS A 395 -3.89 -22.29 20.75
N ILE A 396 -3.70 -21.15 20.08
CA ILE A 396 -4.61 -20.01 20.10
C ILE A 396 -5.43 -20.06 18.81
N LEU A 397 -6.75 -19.87 18.91
CA LEU A 397 -7.64 -19.83 17.76
C LEU A 397 -8.46 -18.55 17.78
N PHE A 398 -8.46 -17.80 16.67
CA PHE A 398 -9.49 -16.79 16.41
C PHE A 398 -10.57 -17.38 15.53
N VAL A 399 -11.81 -17.26 15.98
CA VAL A 399 -13.02 -17.77 15.31
C VAL A 399 -13.93 -16.59 15.00
N ALA A 400 -13.95 -16.18 13.73
CA ALA A 400 -14.92 -15.23 13.21
C ALA A 400 -16.19 -16.01 12.85
N THR A 401 -17.36 -15.58 13.34
CA THR A 401 -18.66 -16.13 12.99
C THR A 401 -19.43 -15.10 12.17
N ARG A 402 -19.85 -15.46 10.95
CA ARG A 402 -20.64 -14.58 10.09
C ARG A 402 -22.00 -14.25 10.71
N GLY A 403 -22.41 -12.98 10.62
CA GLY A 403 -23.78 -12.58 10.94
C GLY A 403 -24.77 -12.88 9.82
N TYR A 404 -25.88 -12.14 9.79
CA TYR A 404 -27.01 -12.42 8.89
C TYR A 404 -26.71 -12.14 7.41
N SER A 405 -25.99 -11.06 7.09
CA SER A 405 -25.68 -10.67 5.70
C SER A 405 -24.16 -10.60 5.45
N TYR A 406 -23.78 -10.24 4.23
CA TYR A 406 -22.41 -9.91 3.82
C TYR A 406 -22.00 -8.49 4.25
N ARG A 407 -22.88 -7.75 4.92
CA ARG A 407 -22.58 -6.43 5.49
C ARG A 407 -21.87 -6.56 6.84
N SER A 408 -20.80 -7.35 6.89
CA SER A 408 -20.05 -7.58 8.12
C SER A 408 -18.66 -8.20 7.91
N ASP A 409 -17.63 -7.36 7.81
CA ASP A 409 -16.25 -7.86 7.71
C ASP A 409 -15.55 -7.79 9.07
N ILE A 410 -14.86 -8.88 9.43
CA ILE A 410 -14.11 -9.04 10.68
C ILE A 410 -12.64 -9.13 10.32
N ALA A 411 -11.83 -8.17 10.77
CA ALA A 411 -10.39 -8.12 10.49
C ALA A 411 -9.54 -8.24 11.76
N LEU A 412 -8.31 -8.74 11.59
CA LEU A 412 -7.27 -8.87 12.62
C LEU A 412 -5.93 -8.35 12.09
N ASP A 413 -5.19 -7.67 12.95
CA ASP A 413 -3.87 -7.10 12.64
C ASP A 413 -2.98 -6.97 13.89
N ASP A 414 -1.68 -6.72 13.70
CA ASP A 414 -0.70 -6.36 14.74
C ASP A 414 -0.73 -7.28 16.00
N ILE A 415 -0.78 -8.60 15.78
CA ILE A 415 -0.78 -9.60 16.86
C ILE A 415 0.62 -9.69 17.46
N THR A 416 0.72 -9.54 18.78
CA THR A 416 1.97 -9.40 19.52
C THR A 416 1.92 -10.12 20.85
N PHE A 417 3.04 -10.72 21.25
CA PHE A 417 3.21 -11.52 22.46
C PHE A 417 4.30 -10.92 23.36
N LYS A 418 4.10 -10.99 24.68
CA LYS A 418 5.12 -10.70 25.70
C LYS A 418 5.04 -11.72 26.83
N ASN A 419 6.17 -12.22 27.32
CA ASN A 419 6.24 -13.21 28.41
C ASN A 419 6.03 -12.57 29.80
N GLN A 420 4.86 -11.98 29.98
CA GLN A 420 4.36 -11.33 31.20
C GLN A 420 2.83 -11.34 31.19
N SER A 421 2.18 -10.97 32.29
CA SER A 421 0.74 -10.67 32.26
C SER A 421 0.45 -9.38 31.46
N CYS A 422 -0.73 -9.27 30.85
CA CYS A 422 -1.20 -8.03 30.23
C CYS A 422 -1.55 -6.94 31.25
N VAL A 423 -1.76 -7.34 32.50
CA VAL A 423 -1.82 -6.46 33.67
C VAL A 423 -0.40 -6.39 34.24
N PRO A 424 0.16 -5.19 34.53
CA PRO A 424 1.45 -5.12 35.20
C PRO A 424 1.43 -5.93 36.50
N SER A 425 2.52 -6.63 36.79
CA SER A 425 2.70 -7.34 38.06
C SER A 425 2.73 -6.33 39.20
N ILE A 426 1.62 -6.21 39.92
CA ILE A 426 1.53 -5.38 41.12
C ILE A 426 2.39 -6.04 42.19
N SER A 427 3.62 -5.54 42.37
CA SER A 427 4.37 -5.79 43.59
C SER A 427 3.57 -5.24 44.76
N THR A 428 3.46 -6.01 45.85
CA THR A 428 2.54 -5.77 46.97
C THR A 428 2.99 -4.65 47.91
N THR A 429 3.61 -3.58 47.39
CA THR A 429 4.21 -2.48 48.17
C THR A 429 3.76 -1.07 47.79
N THR A 430 3.00 -0.86 46.71
CA THR A 430 2.38 0.44 46.41
C THR A 430 0.96 0.30 45.84
N ILE A 431 -0.01 0.13 46.73
CA ILE A 431 -1.39 0.52 46.45
C ILE A 431 -1.40 2.05 46.37
N PRO A 432 -1.85 2.69 45.28
CA PRO A 432 -2.09 4.13 45.29
C PRO A 432 -3.08 4.42 46.41
N SER A 433 -2.72 5.31 47.34
CA SER A 433 -3.60 5.68 48.45
C SER A 433 -4.95 6.12 47.90
N ILE A 434 -6.03 5.76 48.61
CA ILE A 434 -7.41 5.87 48.11
C ILE A 434 -7.93 7.34 48.13
N THR A 435 -7.00 8.28 48.01
CA THR A 435 -7.10 9.73 48.22
C THR A 435 -6.75 10.52 46.96
N ASP A 436 -6.99 9.96 45.77
CA ASP A 436 -6.99 10.71 44.51
C ASP A 436 -8.28 11.56 44.45
N ASN A 437 -8.25 12.72 45.12
CA ASN A 437 -9.32 13.71 45.09
C ASN A 437 -9.41 14.35 43.70
N CYS A 438 -10.14 13.71 42.78
CA CYS A 438 -10.35 14.24 41.44
C CYS A 438 -11.30 15.44 41.44
N ASN A 439 -10.73 16.63 41.32
CA ASN A 439 -11.42 17.90 41.08
C ASN A 439 -11.47 18.29 39.58
N PHE A 440 -11.01 17.41 38.68
CA PHE A 440 -10.90 17.64 37.24
C PHE A 440 -10.01 18.82 36.78
N GLU A 441 -9.27 19.52 37.65
CA GLU A 441 -8.43 20.66 37.24
C GLU A 441 -7.32 20.27 36.25
N ASN A 442 -6.76 19.07 36.40
CA ASN A 442 -5.70 18.56 35.53
C ASN A 442 -6.18 17.35 34.69
N GLY A 443 -7.30 17.54 33.97
CA GLY A 443 -7.87 16.54 33.06
C GLY A 443 -8.89 15.60 33.71
N TRP A 444 -8.88 14.32 33.34
CA TRP A 444 -9.91 13.34 33.74
C TRP A 444 -9.53 12.44 34.93
N CYS A 445 -8.35 12.64 35.53
CA CYS A 445 -7.83 11.86 36.66
C CYS A 445 -7.83 10.34 36.41
N ILE A 446 -8.73 9.60 37.08
CA ILE A 446 -8.94 8.16 36.98
C ILE A 446 -10.14 7.78 36.10
N TRP A 447 -10.87 8.75 35.54
CA TRP A 447 -12.11 8.51 34.80
C TRP A 447 -11.87 8.39 33.29
N GLY A 448 -12.45 7.36 32.68
CA GLY A 448 -12.51 7.14 31.23
C GLY A 448 -13.91 7.45 30.70
N ASN A 449 -13.99 8.30 29.68
CA ASN A 449 -15.22 8.69 29.00
C ASN A 449 -15.57 7.66 27.91
N VAL A 450 -16.32 6.62 28.28
CA VAL A 450 -16.47 5.37 27.52
C VAL A 450 -17.08 5.58 26.14
N ASN A 451 -18.12 6.40 26.06
CA ASN A 451 -18.86 6.67 24.82
C ASN A 451 -18.73 8.11 24.33
N LYS A 452 -17.77 8.88 24.88
CA LYS A 452 -17.43 10.26 24.47
C LYS A 452 -18.59 11.26 24.53
N LEU A 453 -19.59 11.00 25.39
CA LEU A 453 -20.75 11.89 25.60
C LEU A 453 -20.57 12.85 26.78
N TRP A 454 -19.60 12.61 27.65
CA TRP A 454 -19.24 13.55 28.71
C TRP A 454 -18.22 14.58 28.21
N TYR A 455 -18.27 15.80 28.73
CA TYR A 455 -17.36 16.89 28.40
C TYR A 455 -16.79 17.50 29.68
N ARG A 456 -15.50 17.83 29.68
CA ARG A 456 -14.84 18.59 30.75
C ARG A 456 -14.97 20.09 30.42
N HIS A 457 -15.42 20.90 31.37
CA HIS A 457 -15.79 22.30 31.15
C HIS A 457 -15.54 23.17 32.38
N SER A 458 -15.56 24.49 32.20
CA SER A 458 -15.46 25.49 33.26
C SER A 458 -16.49 26.60 33.04
N GLY A 459 -17.07 27.12 34.13
CA GLY A 459 -18.20 28.06 34.07
C GLY A 459 -19.55 27.38 33.74
N GLY A 460 -20.55 28.17 33.37
CA GLY A 460 -21.91 27.68 33.08
C GLY A 460 -21.97 26.72 31.89
N THR A 461 -22.92 25.77 31.92
CA THR A 461 -23.17 24.90 30.75
C THR A 461 -23.66 25.71 29.54
N LYS A 462 -23.57 25.12 28.33
CA LYS A 462 -23.91 25.83 27.08
C LYS A 462 -25.41 26.12 26.92
N SER A 463 -26.24 25.34 27.58
CA SER A 463 -27.70 25.42 27.47
C SER A 463 -28.28 26.31 28.57
N SER A 464 -29.17 27.23 28.21
CA SER A 464 -29.80 28.16 29.17
C SER A 464 -30.71 27.42 30.15
N ARG A 465 -30.73 27.84 31.43
CA ARG A 465 -31.50 27.22 32.53
C ARG A 465 -31.12 25.76 32.82
N THR A 466 -29.89 25.33 32.50
CA THR A 466 -29.42 23.98 32.82
C THR A 466 -28.05 23.94 33.49
N GLY A 467 -27.84 22.94 34.35
CA GLY A 467 -26.56 22.69 35.02
C GLY A 467 -26.11 23.80 35.99
N PRO A 468 -24.90 23.69 36.54
CA PRO A 468 -24.34 24.66 37.47
C PRO A 468 -23.71 25.86 36.75
N THR A 469 -23.48 26.96 37.47
CA THR A 469 -22.83 28.19 36.98
C THR A 469 -21.29 28.12 36.96
N GLY A 470 -20.72 27.11 37.61
CA GLY A 470 -19.28 26.85 37.77
C GLY A 470 -19.07 25.51 38.48
N ASP A 471 -17.83 25.15 38.78
CA ASP A 471 -17.51 23.95 39.56
C ASP A 471 -17.79 24.14 41.08
N ASN A 472 -17.51 23.12 41.89
CA ASN A 472 -17.81 23.12 43.33
C ASN A 472 -16.68 23.71 44.22
N SER A 473 -15.51 24.08 43.67
CA SER A 473 -14.41 24.66 44.46
C SER A 473 -14.65 26.12 44.86
N GLY A 474 -15.54 26.83 44.15
CA GLY A 474 -15.75 28.28 44.32
C GLY A 474 -14.67 29.15 43.67
N LEU A 475 -13.68 28.55 43.00
CA LEU A 475 -12.61 29.28 42.30
C LEU A 475 -13.06 29.69 40.89
N LYS A 476 -12.74 30.92 40.47
CA LYS A 476 -12.93 31.32 39.07
C LYS A 476 -12.04 30.47 38.16
N GLY A 477 -12.66 29.73 37.23
CA GLY A 477 -11.96 28.90 36.27
C GLY A 477 -11.80 27.43 36.65
N GLY A 478 -12.40 26.98 37.77
CA GLY A 478 -12.41 25.56 38.12
C GLY A 478 -13.26 24.71 37.18
N HIS A 479 -13.05 23.39 37.23
CA HIS A 479 -13.49 22.45 36.20
C HIS A 479 -14.36 21.31 36.72
N TYR A 480 -15.28 20.86 35.87
CA TYR A 480 -16.13 19.69 36.13
C TYR A 480 -16.40 18.92 34.83
N ILE A 481 -16.96 17.72 34.97
CA ILE A 481 -17.49 16.97 33.83
C ILE A 481 -19.02 17.05 33.80
N TYR A 482 -19.60 17.22 32.61
CA TYR A 482 -21.04 17.23 32.40
C TYR A 482 -21.42 16.42 31.15
N PHE A 483 -22.68 16.02 31.09
CA PHE A 483 -23.28 15.34 29.96
C PHE A 483 -24.25 16.34 29.30
N GLU A 484 -23.92 16.79 28.09
CA GLU A 484 -24.79 17.72 27.35
C GLU A 484 -26.04 16.96 26.88
N SER A 485 -27.20 17.55 27.18
CA SER A 485 -28.52 16.95 26.92
C SER A 485 -29.31 17.68 25.83
N SER A 486 -28.83 18.82 25.37
CA SER A 486 -29.40 19.55 24.24
C SER A 486 -29.10 18.89 22.89
N TRP A 487 -29.74 19.44 21.85
CA TRP A 487 -29.61 18.98 20.47
C TRP A 487 -28.14 19.00 20.01
N PRO A 488 -27.63 17.95 19.30
CA PRO A 488 -28.37 16.89 18.62
C PRO A 488 -28.60 15.60 19.43
N VAL A 489 -28.38 15.60 20.74
CA VAL A 489 -28.55 14.39 21.56
C VAL A 489 -30.05 14.09 21.73
N ARG A 490 -30.47 12.87 21.36
CA ARG A 490 -31.89 12.44 21.44
C ARG A 490 -32.23 11.87 22.82
N PRO A 491 -33.50 11.95 23.27
CA PRO A 491 -33.97 11.28 24.49
C PRO A 491 -33.58 9.80 24.59
N GLY A 492 -33.36 9.32 25.81
CA GLY A 492 -32.94 7.95 26.08
C GLY A 492 -31.46 7.62 25.78
N LYS A 493 -30.65 8.59 25.29
CA LYS A 493 -29.19 8.44 25.23
C LYS A 493 -28.59 8.39 26.64
N GLN A 494 -27.64 7.48 26.83
CA GLN A 494 -26.91 7.27 28.08
C GLN A 494 -25.44 7.69 27.92
N GLY A 495 -24.96 8.65 28.70
CA GLY A 495 -23.53 8.97 28.80
C GLY A 495 -22.87 8.13 29.90
N ILE A 496 -21.71 7.51 29.63
CA ILE A 496 -21.03 6.61 30.58
C ILE A 496 -19.59 7.07 30.85
N VAL A 497 -19.25 7.26 32.12
CA VAL A 497 -17.87 7.36 32.62
C VAL A 497 -17.53 6.18 33.54
N GLU A 498 -16.32 5.65 33.41
CA GLU A 498 -15.83 4.49 34.18
C GLU A 498 -14.50 4.82 34.88
N SER A 499 -14.35 4.42 36.14
CA SER A 499 -13.12 4.59 36.89
C SER A 499 -12.02 3.63 36.41
N LYS A 500 -10.76 3.92 36.76
CA LYS A 500 -9.71 2.91 36.88
C LYS A 500 -10.15 1.79 37.83
N ILE A 501 -9.45 0.67 37.71
CA ILE A 501 -9.69 -0.57 38.43
C ILE A 501 -9.20 -0.44 39.88
N PHE A 502 -10.05 -0.73 40.86
CA PHE A 502 -9.71 -0.70 42.29
C PHE A 502 -9.55 -2.10 42.89
N GLY A 503 -8.71 -2.20 43.93
CA GLY A 503 -8.56 -3.39 44.77
C GLY A 503 -9.81 -3.74 45.60
N PRO A 504 -9.78 -4.86 46.36
CA PRO A 504 -10.92 -5.37 47.10
C PRO A 504 -11.30 -4.48 48.29
N THR A 505 -12.51 -3.93 48.25
CA THR A 505 -13.14 -3.14 49.32
C THR A 505 -13.69 -3.99 50.48
N ARG A 506 -13.19 -3.93 51.72
CA ARG A 506 -14.03 -4.32 52.88
C ARG A 506 -15.13 -3.28 53.09
N ALA A 507 -14.73 -2.00 53.19
CA ALA A 507 -15.60 -0.84 53.11
C ALA A 507 -14.75 0.41 52.75
N THR A 508 -15.10 1.10 51.67
CA THR A 508 -14.51 2.38 51.29
C THR A 508 -15.62 3.35 50.92
N CYS A 509 -15.54 4.60 51.38
CA CYS A 509 -16.50 5.63 51.00
C CYS A 509 -16.00 6.39 49.76
N MET A 510 -16.83 6.48 48.72
CA MET A 510 -16.65 7.46 47.64
C MET A 510 -17.58 8.64 47.91
N SER A 511 -17.03 9.85 48.08
CA SER A 511 -17.79 11.09 48.02
C SER A 511 -17.62 11.78 46.67
N PHE A 512 -18.69 12.35 46.12
CA PHE A 512 -18.67 13.16 44.91
C PHE A 512 -19.74 14.24 44.97
N TYR A 513 -19.52 15.32 44.23
CA TYR A 513 -20.51 16.39 44.04
C TYR A 513 -21.19 16.22 42.67
N PHE A 514 -22.47 16.53 42.60
CA PHE A 514 -23.28 16.51 41.38
C PHE A 514 -24.25 17.71 41.35
N SER A 515 -24.62 18.14 40.16
CA SER A 515 -25.72 19.10 39.92
C SER A 515 -26.58 18.55 38.78
N MET A 516 -27.90 18.61 38.94
CA MET A 516 -28.88 18.09 37.97
C MET A 516 -30.02 19.11 37.86
N TYR A 517 -29.84 20.11 37.01
CA TYR A 517 -30.78 21.21 36.85
C TYR A 517 -31.18 21.37 35.38
N GLY A 518 -32.49 21.51 35.14
CA GLY A 518 -33.10 21.65 33.83
C GLY A 518 -34.45 20.92 33.75
N ASP A 519 -35.21 21.21 32.70
CA ASP A 519 -36.61 20.75 32.58
C ASP A 519 -36.72 19.30 32.06
N THR A 520 -35.69 18.78 31.38
CA THR A 520 -35.64 17.44 30.77
C THR A 520 -34.67 16.48 31.49
N MET A 521 -34.42 16.71 32.79
CA MET A 521 -33.49 15.89 33.57
C MET A 521 -33.99 14.45 33.73
N GLY A 522 -33.23 13.48 33.21
CA GLY A 522 -33.52 12.06 33.35
C GLY A 522 -32.99 11.49 34.66
N LYS A 523 -31.89 10.75 34.61
CA LYS A 523 -31.31 10.14 35.83
C LYS A 523 -29.78 10.00 35.79
N LEU A 524 -29.18 10.13 36.96
CA LEU A 524 -27.75 9.88 37.20
C LEU A 524 -27.63 8.66 38.13
N THR A 525 -27.02 7.59 37.63
CA THR A 525 -26.97 6.29 38.33
C THR A 525 -25.52 5.82 38.48
N ALA A 526 -25.08 5.51 39.71
CA ALA A 526 -23.78 4.92 39.95
C ALA A 526 -23.88 3.40 40.16
N TYR A 527 -22.95 2.68 39.52
CA TYR A 527 -22.85 1.23 39.52
C TYR A 527 -21.46 0.77 39.97
N ILE A 528 -21.43 -0.38 40.65
CA ILE A 528 -20.22 -1.15 40.95
C ILE A 528 -20.20 -2.37 40.02
N GLN A 529 -19.08 -2.60 39.33
CA GLN A 529 -18.90 -3.73 38.42
C GLN A 529 -17.72 -4.61 38.86
N ASP A 530 -18.01 -5.84 39.25
CA ASP A 530 -17.02 -6.89 39.51
C ASP A 530 -16.46 -7.41 38.18
N ILE A 531 -15.16 -7.24 37.96
CA ILE A 531 -14.50 -7.61 36.70
C ILE A 531 -14.44 -9.13 36.53
N ASN A 532 -14.43 -9.90 37.63
CA ASN A 532 -14.33 -11.35 37.59
C ASN A 532 -15.67 -12.03 37.22
N LYS A 533 -16.80 -11.32 37.33
CA LYS A 533 -18.14 -11.83 36.98
C LYS A 533 -18.59 -11.49 35.55
N LEU A 534 -17.68 -11.01 34.70
CA LEU A 534 -17.93 -10.60 33.30
C LEU A 534 -18.53 -11.66 32.35
N GLN A 535 -18.71 -12.91 32.79
CA GLN A 535 -19.25 -14.01 31.96
C GLN A 535 -20.74 -14.34 32.19
N SER A 536 -21.44 -13.68 33.11
CA SER A 536 -22.91 -13.83 33.27
C SER A 536 -23.66 -12.50 33.08
N GLN A 537 -24.93 -12.58 32.68
CA GLN A 537 -25.69 -11.41 32.20
C GLN A 537 -26.12 -10.41 33.29
N ASN A 538 -25.92 -10.70 34.58
CA ASN A 538 -26.35 -9.80 35.66
C ASN A 538 -25.20 -8.88 36.09
N LYS A 539 -25.10 -7.74 35.42
CA LYS A 539 -23.83 -7.20 34.91
C LYS A 539 -23.19 -6.06 35.74
N ARG A 540 -23.98 -5.36 36.57
CA ARG A 540 -23.60 -4.16 37.32
C ARG A 540 -24.47 -4.00 38.58
N ARG A 541 -23.89 -3.87 39.77
CA ARG A 541 -24.63 -3.60 41.02
C ARG A 541 -24.90 -2.10 41.12
N LYS A 542 -26.17 -1.68 40.97
CA LYS A 542 -26.57 -0.29 41.26
C LYS A 542 -26.31 0.01 42.74
N VAL A 543 -25.68 1.15 43.04
CA VAL A 543 -25.37 1.55 44.43
C VAL A 543 -25.84 2.95 44.79
N TRP A 544 -26.18 3.78 43.80
CA TRP A 544 -26.75 5.10 44.01
C TRP A 544 -27.50 5.56 42.75
N GLU A 545 -28.55 6.35 42.92
CA GLU A 545 -29.33 6.90 41.81
C GLU A 545 -30.01 8.20 42.24
N LYS A 546 -30.05 9.18 41.33
CA LYS A 546 -30.88 10.38 41.41
C LYS A 546 -31.63 10.57 40.10
N ILE A 547 -32.85 11.09 40.17
CA ILE A 547 -33.81 11.17 39.05
C ILE A 547 -34.45 12.56 39.08
N GLY A 548 -34.69 13.14 37.90
CA GLY A 548 -35.31 14.45 37.75
C GLY A 548 -34.39 15.62 38.12
N ASN A 549 -34.99 16.81 38.13
CA ASN A 549 -34.33 18.03 38.58
C ASN A 549 -34.05 17.96 40.10
N GLN A 550 -32.85 18.35 40.53
CA GLN A 550 -32.40 18.37 41.92
C GLN A 550 -31.97 19.78 42.39
N GLY A 551 -32.25 20.81 41.58
CA GLY A 551 -31.83 22.19 41.81
C GLY A 551 -30.46 22.52 41.22
N ILE A 552 -30.20 23.83 41.05
CA ILE A 552 -29.00 24.37 40.39
C ILE A 552 -27.71 24.17 41.20
N SER A 553 -27.82 24.22 42.53
CA SER A 553 -26.69 24.10 43.46
C SER A 553 -26.05 22.71 43.44
N TRP A 554 -24.74 22.67 43.67
CA TRP A 554 -24.02 21.42 43.86
C TRP A 554 -24.49 20.68 45.11
N GLN A 555 -24.77 19.38 44.98
CA GLN A 555 -25.11 18.48 46.06
C GLN A 555 -24.00 17.45 46.28
N ASN A 556 -23.66 17.17 47.54
CA ASN A 556 -22.73 16.10 47.91
C ASN A 556 -23.47 14.76 47.99
N SER A 557 -22.84 13.68 47.57
CA SER A 557 -23.32 12.32 47.81
C SER A 557 -22.17 11.40 48.18
N ARG A 558 -22.46 10.46 49.10
CA ARG A 558 -21.52 9.47 49.62
C ARG A 558 -22.04 8.07 49.33
N ILE A 559 -21.17 7.19 48.84
CA ILE A 559 -21.46 5.80 48.50
C ILE A 559 -20.47 4.89 49.23
N THR A 560 -20.98 3.94 50.02
CA THR A 560 -20.14 2.89 50.61
C THR A 560 -19.93 1.74 49.62
N ILE A 561 -18.68 1.51 49.27
CA ILE A 561 -18.19 0.49 48.35
C ILE A 561 -17.67 -0.70 49.16
N SER A 562 -18.33 -1.83 49.03
CA SER A 562 -17.94 -3.13 49.60
C SER A 562 -17.98 -4.21 48.53
N SER A 563 -17.02 -5.15 48.58
CA SER A 563 -16.89 -6.26 47.64
C SER A 563 -16.32 -7.49 48.35
N ASN A 564 -17.18 -8.49 48.59
CA ASN A 564 -16.93 -9.57 49.54
C ASN A 564 -16.49 -10.87 48.84
N SER A 565 -15.19 -11.20 48.85
CA SER A 565 -14.71 -12.54 48.51
C SER A 565 -13.45 -13.00 49.28
N PRO A 566 -13.60 -13.39 50.56
CA PRO A 566 -12.83 -14.44 51.25
C PRO A 566 -13.74 -15.66 51.54
N PHE A 567 -13.33 -16.91 51.74
CA PHE A 567 -12.08 -17.57 52.19
C PHE A 567 -11.92 -18.95 51.46
N LYS A 568 -10.93 -19.84 51.65
CA LYS A 568 -9.81 -19.96 52.61
C LYS A 568 -8.45 -20.01 51.87
N TRP A 569 -7.56 -20.98 52.13
CA TRP A 569 -6.17 -20.96 51.64
C TRP A 569 -5.77 -22.17 50.78
N ASN A 570 -5.61 -21.93 49.47
CA ASN A 570 -4.38 -22.27 48.74
C ASN A 570 -4.29 -21.36 47.50
N GLY A 571 -3.09 -20.86 47.18
CA GLY A 571 -2.94 -19.51 46.62
C GLY A 571 -3.41 -19.24 45.18
N VAL A 572 -4.61 -18.65 45.03
CA VAL A 572 -4.94 -17.69 43.96
C VAL A 572 -5.87 -16.61 44.54
N VAL A 573 -5.49 -15.33 44.47
CA VAL A 573 -6.29 -14.20 44.99
C VAL A 573 -6.97 -13.45 43.83
N PRO A 574 -8.31 -13.38 43.75
CA PRO A 574 -9.01 -12.71 42.67
C PRO A 574 -9.45 -11.28 43.04
N LEU A 575 -8.84 -10.26 42.40
CA LEU A 575 -9.22 -8.84 42.55
C LEU A 575 -9.71 -8.35 41.19
N SER A 576 -10.82 -7.62 41.05
CA SER A 576 -10.87 -6.17 41.26
C SER A 576 -12.19 -5.60 40.72
N THR A 577 -12.50 -4.32 41.01
CA THR A 577 -13.83 -3.72 40.76
C THR A 577 -13.74 -2.33 40.10
N THR A 578 -14.67 -1.95 39.22
CA THR A 578 -14.80 -0.57 38.66
C THR A 578 -16.10 0.12 39.11
N ILE A 579 -16.11 1.44 39.07
CA ILE A 579 -17.29 2.28 39.28
C ILE A 579 -17.70 2.88 37.92
N SER A 580 -18.98 2.75 37.56
CA SER A 580 -19.55 3.39 36.37
C SER A 580 -20.62 4.40 36.79
N ILE A 581 -20.51 5.66 36.34
CA ILE A 581 -21.61 6.63 36.47
C ILE A 581 -22.28 6.78 35.10
N THR A 582 -23.59 6.58 35.08
CA THR A 582 -24.43 6.63 33.88
C THR A 582 -25.39 7.81 34.00
N GLY A 583 -25.26 8.81 33.13
CA GLY A 583 -26.25 9.87 32.95
C GLY A 583 -27.25 9.49 31.84
N THR A 584 -28.54 9.74 32.05
CA THR A 584 -29.62 9.48 31.09
C THR A 584 -30.45 10.75 30.93
N ILE A 585 -30.77 11.13 29.69
CA ILE A 585 -31.69 12.26 29.41
C ILE A 585 -33.13 11.82 29.65
N GLY A 586 -33.96 12.71 30.18
CA GLY A 586 -35.41 12.51 30.30
C GLY A 586 -36.11 12.54 28.94
N THR A 587 -37.44 12.56 28.98
CA THR A 587 -38.29 12.88 27.83
C THR A 587 -38.30 14.37 27.57
#